data_AF-A0A076MY27-F1
#
_entry.id   AF-A0A076MY27-F1
#
_cell.length_a   1.000
_cell.length_b   1.000
_cell.length_c   1.000
_cell.angle_alpha   90.00
_cell.angle_beta   90.00
_cell.angle_gamma   90.00
#
_symmetry.space_group_name_H-M   'P 1'
#
loop_
_entity.id
_entity.type
_entity.pdbx_description
1 polymer ?
#
loop_
_entity_poly.entity_id
_entity_poly.type
_entity_poly.pdbx_seq_one_letter_code
_entity_poly.pdbx_strand_id
1 'polypeptide(L)'
;MRTCELQTIDRGVTELCTSALPDAPGLRAARERVGEVCEKVLARAHDAGVLRPDFGLDDLAFAIAAITRAAPLGDWRRHLTFLLDGIRPQDT
;
A
#
# COMPACT_ATOMS: atom_id res chain seq x y z
N MET A 1 -18.95 23.14 -13.04
CA MET A 1 -18.17 22.88 -11.82
C MET A 1 -18.28 21.39 -11.51
N ARG A 2 -17.41 20.56 -12.09
CA ARG A 2 -17.49 19.09 -12.08
C ARG A 2 -16.15 18.57 -11.55
N THR A 3 -15.99 18.55 -10.23
CA THR A 3 -14.69 18.21 -9.61
C THR A 3 -14.82 17.40 -8.30
N CYS A 4 -15.96 16.75 -8.04
CA CYS A 4 -16.15 16.01 -6.77
C CYS A 4 -16.19 14.47 -6.88
N GLU A 5 -16.10 13.86 -8.07
CA GLU A 5 -16.27 12.39 -8.17
C GLU A 5 -14.95 11.61 -8.19
N LEU A 6 -13.79 12.26 -8.32
CA LEU A 6 -12.48 11.56 -8.40
C LEU A 6 -11.65 11.60 -7.11
N GLN A 7 -12.12 12.29 -6.06
CA GLN A 7 -11.36 12.42 -4.80
C GLN A 7 -11.68 11.33 -3.76
N THR A 8 -12.77 10.58 -3.94
CA THR A 8 -13.24 9.59 -2.95
C THR A 8 -12.48 8.26 -3.02
N ILE A 9 -12.00 7.88 -4.21
CA ILE A 9 -11.31 6.60 -4.41
C ILE A 9 -9.92 6.62 -3.76
N ASP A 10 -9.20 7.73 -3.90
CA ASP A 10 -7.80 7.85 -3.43
C ASP A 10 -7.69 7.93 -1.89
N ARG A 11 -8.62 8.67 -1.27
CA ARG A 11 -8.70 8.81 0.18
C ARG A 11 -9.24 7.55 0.86
N GLY A 12 -10.24 6.90 0.26
CA GLY A 12 -10.84 5.67 0.82
C GLY A 12 -9.87 4.50 0.85
N VAL A 13 -8.99 4.35 -0.15
CA VAL A 13 -7.93 3.32 -0.17
C VAL A 13 -6.86 3.63 0.88
N THR A 14 -6.43 4.89 0.98
CA THR A 14 -5.46 5.30 2.02
C THR A 14 -6.01 5.05 3.41
N GLU A 15 -7.22 5.52 3.72
CA GLU A 15 -7.82 5.36 5.04
C GLU A 15 -8.14 3.88 5.36
N LEU A 16 -8.49 3.06 4.35
CA LEU A 16 -8.65 1.61 4.49
C LEU A 16 -7.33 0.93 4.90
N CYS A 17 -6.20 1.39 4.37
CA CYS A 17 -4.87 0.87 4.66
C CYS A 17 -4.24 1.47 5.93
N THR A 18 -4.57 2.71 6.34
CA THR A 18 -3.89 3.43 7.44
C THR A 18 -4.69 3.50 8.74
N SER A 19 -5.68 2.63 8.95
CA SER A 19 -6.49 2.52 10.18
C SER A 19 -7.41 3.69 10.56
N ALA A 20 -7.56 4.71 9.70
CA ALA A 20 -8.27 5.96 10.06
C ALA A 20 -9.71 6.06 9.53
N LEU A 21 -10.49 4.98 9.57
CA LEU A 21 -11.93 5.01 9.24
C LEU A 21 -12.81 4.55 10.40
N PRO A 22 -13.90 5.27 10.72
CA PRO A 22 -14.88 4.88 11.73
C PRO A 22 -15.51 3.51 11.46
N ASP A 23 -16.02 2.93 12.54
CA ASP A 23 -16.38 1.54 12.78
C ASP A 23 -17.47 0.91 11.87
N ALA A 24 -17.34 0.99 10.54
CA ALA A 24 -18.22 0.35 9.59
C ALA A 24 -17.89 -1.15 9.42
N PRO A 25 -18.78 -2.11 9.78
CA PRO A 25 -18.49 -3.55 9.72
C PRO A 25 -18.10 -4.06 8.33
N GLY A 26 -18.74 -3.56 7.27
CA GLY A 26 -18.41 -3.94 5.89
C GLY A 26 -17.01 -3.52 5.45
N LEU A 27 -16.50 -2.43 6.03
CA LEU A 27 -15.16 -1.92 5.75
C LEU A 27 -14.07 -2.73 6.47
N ARG A 28 -14.37 -3.28 7.66
CA ARG A 28 -13.46 -4.19 8.37
C ARG A 28 -13.27 -5.50 7.59
N ALA A 29 -14.35 -6.13 7.15
CA ALA A 29 -14.28 -7.35 6.36
C ALA A 29 -13.58 -7.13 5.00
N ALA A 30 -13.76 -5.97 4.38
CA ALA A 30 -13.02 -5.60 3.17
C ALA A 30 -11.52 -5.43 3.45
N ARG A 31 -11.15 -4.79 4.57
CA ARG A 31 -9.75 -4.62 4.99
C ARG A 31 -9.08 -5.96 5.27
N GLU A 32 -9.74 -6.86 6.00
CA GLU A 32 -9.23 -8.21 6.28
C GLU A 32 -8.97 -8.97 4.99
N ARG A 33 -9.93 -8.96 4.05
CA ARG A 33 -9.74 -9.61 2.75
C ARG A 33 -8.60 -9.02 1.93
N VAL A 34 -8.42 -7.71 1.95
CA VAL A 34 -7.28 -7.05 1.30
C VAL A 34 -5.97 -7.45 1.97
N GLY A 35 -5.93 -7.47 3.30
CA GLY A 35 -4.78 -7.93 4.09
C GLY A 35 -4.36 -9.35 3.73
N GLU A 36 -5.30 -10.30 3.70
CA GLU A 36 -5.03 -11.69 3.32
C GLU A 36 -4.44 -11.83 1.90
N VAL A 37 -4.90 -11.02 0.96
CA VAL A 37 -4.35 -11.01 -0.41
C VAL A 37 -2.94 -10.44 -0.42
N CYS A 38 -2.71 -9.33 0.30
CA CYS A 38 -1.40 -8.73 0.44
C CYS A 38 -0.39 -9.67 1.10
N GLU A 39 -0.77 -10.37 2.17
CA GLU A 39 0.08 -11.38 2.83
C GLU A 39 0.50 -12.50 1.87
N LYS A 40 -0.43 -13.00 1.05
CA LYS A 40 -0.10 -14.03 0.03
C LYS A 40 0.88 -13.52 -1.01
N VAL A 41 0.77 -12.25 -1.40
CA VAL A 41 1.72 -11.62 -2.35
C VAL A 41 3.09 -11.48 -1.68
N LEU A 42 3.15 -10.99 -0.44
CA LEU A 42 4.39 -10.85 0.32
C LEU A 42 5.08 -12.20 0.52
N ALA A 43 4.33 -13.24 0.92
CA ALA A 43 4.85 -14.60 1.08
C ALA A 43 5.49 -15.11 -0.22
N ARG A 44 4.81 -14.96 -1.37
CA ARG A 44 5.36 -15.36 -2.68
C ARG A 44 6.61 -14.57 -3.06
N ALA A 45 6.68 -13.29 -2.69
CA ALA A 45 7.84 -12.44 -2.98
C ALA A 45 9.05 -12.83 -2.11
N HIS A 46 8.81 -13.15 -0.84
CA HIS A 46 9.80 -13.72 0.08
C HIS A 46 10.29 -15.07 -0.41
N ASP A 47 9.39 -16.00 -0.77
CA ASP A 47 9.74 -17.33 -1.28
C ASP A 47 10.57 -17.25 -2.57
N ALA A 48 10.29 -16.25 -3.42
CA ALA A 48 11.06 -16.01 -4.64
C ALA A 48 12.40 -15.30 -4.39
N GLY A 49 12.68 -14.88 -3.16
CA GLY A 49 13.90 -14.15 -2.80
C GLY A 49 14.00 -12.77 -3.48
N VAL A 50 12.88 -12.14 -3.81
CA VAL A 50 12.84 -10.80 -4.47
C VAL A 50 12.44 -9.68 -3.52
N LEU A 51 12.20 -10.01 -2.26
CA LEU A 51 11.81 -9.08 -1.19
C LEU A 51 12.76 -9.26 0.00
N ARG A 52 13.18 -8.15 0.62
CA ARG A 52 13.98 -8.19 1.87
C ARG A 52 13.21 -8.87 3.00
N PRO A 53 13.86 -9.70 3.84
CA PRO A 53 13.19 -10.60 4.79
C PRO A 53 12.42 -9.90 5.91
N ASP A 54 12.71 -8.63 6.17
CA ASP A 54 12.10 -7.82 7.23
C ASP A 54 10.99 -6.88 6.71
N PHE A 55 10.60 -6.97 5.43
CA PHE A 55 9.47 -6.20 4.88
C PHE A 55 8.15 -6.97 5.03
N GLY A 56 7.22 -6.40 5.79
CA GLY A 56 5.94 -7.01 6.15
C GLY A 56 4.70 -6.26 5.65
N LEU A 57 3.53 -6.73 6.10
CA LEU A 57 2.23 -6.16 5.74
C LEU A 57 2.08 -4.71 6.21
N ASP A 58 2.58 -4.40 7.42
CA ASP A 58 2.53 -3.05 7.97
C ASP A 58 3.38 -2.08 7.13
N ASP A 59 4.59 -2.48 6.73
CA ASP A 59 5.45 -1.69 5.85
C ASP A 59 4.81 -1.44 4.49
N LEU A 60 4.13 -2.46 3.94
CA LEU A 60 3.37 -2.33 2.70
C LEU A 60 2.22 -1.32 2.84
N ALA A 61 1.49 -1.37 3.96
CA ALA A 61 0.42 -0.40 4.24
C ALA A 61 0.96 1.03 4.34
N PHE A 62 2.09 1.23 5.02
CA PHE A 62 2.78 2.52 5.08
C PHE A 62 3.28 2.99 3.71
N ALA A 63 3.87 2.09 2.91
CA ALA A 63 4.34 2.38 1.57
C ALA A 63 3.22 2.84 0.64
N ILE A 64 2.07 2.15 0.64
CA ILE A 64 0.89 2.52 -0.13
C ILE A 64 0.41 3.91 0.28
N ALA A 65 0.27 4.16 1.58
CA ALA A 65 -0.17 5.45 2.10
C ALA A 65 0.78 6.59 1.71
N ALA A 66 2.09 6.36 1.83
CA ALA A 66 3.11 7.34 1.47
C ALA A 66 3.06 7.69 -0.02
N ILE A 67 3.00 6.69 -0.91
CA ILE A 67 2.92 6.90 -2.35
C ILE A 67 1.63 7.60 -2.75
N THR A 68 0.48 7.19 -2.20
CA THR A 68 -0.80 7.85 -2.49
C THR A 68 -0.78 9.31 -2.09
N ARG A 69 -0.29 9.62 -0.87
CA ARG A 69 -0.19 11.01 -0.40
C ARG A 69 0.83 11.84 -1.20
N ALA A 70 1.92 11.23 -1.65
CA ALA A 70 2.94 11.89 -2.45
C ALA A 70 2.55 12.03 -3.92
N ALA A 71 1.53 11.32 -4.39
CA ALA A 71 1.18 11.26 -5.80
C ALA A 71 0.92 12.64 -6.47
N PRO A 72 0.29 13.62 -5.78
CA PRO A 72 0.10 14.96 -6.33
C PRO A 72 1.37 15.81 -6.37
N LEU A 73 2.44 15.42 -5.68
CA LEU A 73 3.66 16.21 -5.53
C LEU A 73 4.58 16.12 -6.76
N GLY A 74 4.37 15.14 -7.64
CA GLY A 74 5.21 14.99 -8.83
C GLY A 74 5.08 13.61 -9.47
N ASP A 75 6.18 13.12 -10.04
CA ASP A 75 6.21 11.81 -10.70
C ASP A 75 6.18 10.66 -9.68
N TRP A 76 4.97 10.28 -9.30
CA TRP A 76 4.72 9.20 -8.35
C TRP A 76 5.24 7.84 -8.83
N ARG A 77 5.32 7.61 -10.14
CA ARG A 77 5.86 6.37 -10.70
C ARG A 77 7.35 6.28 -10.44
N ARG A 78 8.08 7.37 -10.64
CA ARG A 78 9.49 7.45 -10.28
C ARG A 78 9.72 7.22 -8.79
N HIS A 79 8.88 7.80 -7.93
CA HIS A 79 8.97 7.57 -6.48
C HIS A 79 8.66 6.12 -6.09
N LEU A 80 7.66 5.51 -6.71
CA LEU A 80 7.35 4.10 -6.52
C LEU A 80 8.52 3.22 -6.92
N THR A 81 9.22 3.53 -8.02
CA THR A 81 10.43 2.79 -8.42
C THR A 81 11.49 2.84 -7.31
N PHE A 82 11.77 4.01 -6.74
CA PHE A 82 12.73 4.11 -5.64
C PHE A 82 12.32 3.28 -4.42
N LEU A 83 11.03 3.28 -4.07
CA LEU A 83 10.51 2.47 -2.97
C LEU A 83 10.68 0.97 -3.27
N LEU A 84 10.27 0.53 -4.46
CA LEU A 84 10.36 -0.87 -4.87
C LEU A 84 11.82 -1.35 -4.95
N ASP A 85 12.74 -0.49 -5.38
CA ASP A 85 14.18 -0.81 -5.38
C ASP A 85 14.73 -0.92 -3.96
N GLY A 86 14.26 -0.08 -3.03
CA GLY A 86 14.68 -0.10 -1.62
C GLY A 86 14.19 -1.30 -0.80
N ILE A 87 13.18 -2.03 -1.28
CA ILE A 87 12.66 -3.24 -0.61
C ILE A 87 13.18 -4.55 -1.23
N ARG A 88 14.01 -4.46 -2.29
CA ARG A 88 14.71 -5.64 -2.82
C ARG A 88 15.70 -6.17 -1.78
N PRO A 89 16.07 -7.46 -1.85
CA PRO A 89 17.13 -8.00 -1.01
C PRO A 89 18.43 -7.22 -1.24
N GLN A 90 19.18 -6.98 -0.17
CA GLN A 90 20.52 -6.43 -0.29
C GLN A 90 21.50 -7.57 -0.45
N ASP A 91 22.30 -7.53 -1.52
CA ASP A 91 23.46 -8.39 -1.66
C ASP A 91 24.44 -7.98 -0.54
N THR A 92 24.73 -8.90 0.38
CA THR A 92 25.77 -8.72 1.40
C THR A 92 27.15 -8.93 0.80
#